data_AF-A0A956IXI0-F1
#
_entry.id   AF-A0A956IXI0-F1
#
_cell.length_a   1.000
_cell.length_b   1.000
_cell.length_c   1.000
_cell.angle_alpha   90.00
_cell.angle_beta   90.00
_cell.angle_gamma   90.00
#
_symmetry.space_group_name_H-M   'P 1'
#
loop_
_entity.id
_entity.type
_entity.pdbx_description
1 polymer ?
#
loop_
_entity_poly.entity_id
_entity_poly.type
_entity_poly.pdbx_seq_one_letter_code
_entity_poly.pdbx_strand_id
1 'polypeptide(L)'
;MPTLTLTFPGKRYHATPWGAHVNEGQIEWPPSPWRIYRALLSTGLTKLGWREEALPAAATELLEALTCVLPSYELPPPLTAAHSRHYMPVAKTTSKVFDGFARVGDNQLKIGWDVELSPAAFMCLAELAEALGYLGRAESWVCASAAPGRLEGANCSPCLGPELDADKEPITLLAPLTSADYAAWREGQESQVAHVAGGGRSRGRGRKSGPALPLDILGCLLQSTDDLQRAGWSAPPGSRRVLYARPQDALVAAQPRRARIRAVREPVECALIALTSYAKNDEVLPQLRLALPQMEALHGGLARCLRDRQSAHLTGRADDRSPLQEGHRHAHYLPLSLGDRRRDAT
;
A
#
# COMPACT_ATOMS: atom_id res chain seq x y z
N MET A 1 -2.85 0.99 30.71
CA MET A 1 -2.72 0.33 29.39
C MET A 1 -3.44 1.16 28.32
N PRO A 2 -2.81 1.49 27.17
CA PRO A 2 -3.47 2.17 26.06
C PRO A 2 -3.95 1.22 24.96
N THR A 3 -5.04 1.60 24.30
CA THR A 3 -5.55 0.97 23.07
C THR A 3 -5.71 2.02 21.96
N LEU A 4 -5.15 1.75 20.78
CA LEU A 4 -5.29 2.53 19.56
C LEU A 4 -6.29 1.84 18.62
N THR A 5 -7.34 2.54 18.21
CA THR A 5 -8.34 2.05 17.25
C THR A 5 -8.17 2.75 15.92
N LEU A 6 -8.15 1.98 14.83
CA LEU A 6 -7.96 2.45 13.47
C LEU A 6 -9.17 2.05 12.61
N THR A 7 -9.71 3.01 11.88
CA THR A 7 -10.67 2.77 10.79
C THR A 7 -10.07 3.23 9.48
N PHE A 8 -10.50 2.64 8.37
CA PHE A 8 -9.92 2.90 7.05
C PHE A 8 -10.98 3.50 6.14
N PRO A 9 -11.09 4.85 6.00
CA PRO A 9 -12.09 5.47 5.13
C PRO A 9 -12.02 5.00 3.67
N GLY A 10 -10.82 4.68 3.19
CA GLY A 10 -10.60 4.09 1.86
C GLY A 10 -11.03 2.61 1.74
N LYS A 11 -11.48 2.00 2.83
CA LYS A 11 -11.89 0.59 2.98
C LYS A 11 -10.80 -0.43 2.61
N ARG A 12 -9.54 0.03 2.55
CA ARG A 12 -8.38 -0.73 2.10
C ARG A 12 -7.17 -0.40 2.97
N TYR A 13 -6.32 -1.40 3.13
CA TYR A 13 -5.02 -1.27 3.76
C TYR A 13 -3.95 -1.81 2.82
N HIS A 14 -2.98 -0.97 2.47
CA HIS A 14 -1.87 -1.21 1.58
C HIS A 14 -0.56 -1.14 2.38
N ALA A 15 0.11 -2.27 2.52
CA ALA A 15 1.46 -2.27 3.05
C ALA A 15 2.24 -3.52 2.65
N THR A 16 3.50 -3.32 2.32
CA THR A 16 4.41 -4.40 1.88
C THR A 16 5.27 -4.86 3.06
N PRO A 17 5.38 -6.17 3.32
CA PRO A 17 6.26 -6.70 4.35
C PRO A 17 7.70 -6.21 4.20
N TRP A 18 8.38 -5.95 5.33
CA TRP A 18 9.81 -5.64 5.27
C TRP A 18 10.60 -6.78 4.64
N GLY A 19 11.45 -6.46 3.67
CA GLY A 19 12.24 -7.45 2.93
C GLY A 19 11.50 -8.13 1.77
N ALA A 20 10.23 -7.80 1.53
CA ALA A 20 9.50 -8.18 0.32
C ALA A 20 9.55 -7.05 -0.71
N HIS A 21 9.63 -7.41 -1.99
CA HIS A 21 9.52 -6.44 -3.07
C HIS A 21 8.05 -6.08 -3.34
N VAL A 22 7.75 -4.80 -3.63
CA VAL A 22 6.37 -4.31 -3.84
C VAL A 22 5.60 -5.08 -4.93
N ASN A 23 6.31 -5.56 -5.96
CA ASN A 23 5.72 -6.35 -7.05
C ASN A 23 5.42 -7.81 -6.70
N GLU A 24 5.72 -8.28 -5.49
CA GLU A 24 5.35 -9.63 -5.06
C GLU A 24 3.88 -9.73 -4.63
N GLY A 25 3.19 -8.58 -4.46
CA GLY A 25 1.78 -8.54 -4.08
C GLY A 25 1.51 -9.00 -2.65
N GLN A 26 2.56 -9.19 -1.83
CA GLN A 26 2.43 -9.52 -0.41
C GLN A 26 1.83 -8.36 0.38
N ILE A 27 1.01 -8.68 1.38
CA ILE A 27 0.35 -7.71 2.25
C ILE A 27 0.78 -8.01 3.68
N GLU A 28 1.35 -7.01 4.35
CA GLU A 28 1.70 -7.12 5.76
C GLU A 28 0.47 -6.87 6.63
N TRP A 29 -0.13 -7.92 7.18
CA TRP A 29 -1.27 -7.79 8.06
C TRP A 29 -1.06 -8.63 9.33
N PRO A 30 -1.31 -8.12 10.54
CA PRO A 30 -1.51 -6.71 10.85
C PRO A 30 -0.26 -5.85 10.54
N PRO A 31 -0.36 -4.50 10.63
CA PRO A 31 0.80 -3.62 10.57
C PRO A 31 1.83 -3.99 11.66
N SER A 32 3.09 -4.19 11.28
CA SER A 32 4.14 -4.50 12.24
C SER A 32 4.38 -3.37 13.24
N PRO A 33 4.84 -3.69 14.47
CA PRO A 33 5.18 -2.68 15.48
C PRO A 33 6.16 -1.63 14.93
N TRP A 34 7.18 -2.07 14.18
CA TRP A 34 8.14 -1.16 13.53
C TRP A 34 7.45 -0.11 12.65
N ARG A 35 6.48 -0.51 11.83
CA ARG A 35 5.72 0.42 11.00
C ARG A 35 4.86 1.37 11.82
N ILE A 36 4.22 0.87 12.89
CA ILE A 36 3.36 1.68 13.75
C ILE A 36 4.18 2.80 14.39
N TYR A 37 5.31 2.48 15.03
CA TYR A 37 6.12 3.49 15.71
C TYR A 37 6.72 4.51 14.74
N ARG A 38 7.12 4.08 13.54
CA ARG A 38 7.55 5.01 12.48
C ARG A 38 6.44 5.93 12.01
N ALA A 39 5.21 5.44 11.90
CA ALA A 39 4.06 6.25 11.51
C ALA A 39 3.72 7.30 12.59
N LEU A 40 3.80 6.93 13.88
CA LEU A 40 3.63 7.86 14.99
C LEU A 40 4.74 8.94 14.99
N LEU A 41 6.01 8.55 14.91
CA LEU A 41 7.13 9.49 14.81
C LEU A 41 6.99 10.43 13.61
N SER A 42 6.71 9.89 12.42
CA SER A 42 6.49 10.68 11.22
C SER A 42 5.33 11.66 11.38
N THR A 43 4.26 11.26 12.06
CA THR A 43 3.10 12.13 12.33
C THR A 43 3.50 13.30 13.24
N GLY A 44 4.22 13.03 14.32
CA GLY A 44 4.73 14.08 15.21
C GLY A 44 5.63 15.08 14.48
N LEU A 45 6.60 14.59 13.70
CA LEU A 45 7.53 15.43 12.93
C LEU A 45 6.84 16.25 11.85
N THR A 46 5.92 15.64 11.08
CA THR A 46 5.34 16.28 9.89
C THR A 46 4.09 17.09 10.17
N LYS A 47 3.38 16.82 11.27
CA LYS A 47 2.06 17.43 11.56
C LYS A 47 1.98 18.15 12.89
N LEU A 48 2.73 17.71 13.89
CA LEU A 48 2.73 18.32 15.24
C LEU A 48 3.95 19.21 15.52
N GLY A 49 4.78 19.44 14.49
CA GLY A 49 5.92 20.36 14.57
C GLY A 49 7.08 19.87 15.42
N TRP A 50 7.18 18.56 15.69
CA TRP A 50 8.32 17.99 16.41
C TRP A 50 9.60 18.17 15.59
N ARG A 51 10.73 18.25 16.29
CA ARG A 51 12.06 18.31 15.69
C ARG A 51 12.82 17.04 16.00
N GLU A 52 13.54 16.52 15.02
CA GLU A 52 14.27 15.25 15.16
C GLU A 52 15.35 15.34 16.26
N GLU A 53 15.98 16.51 16.39
CA GLU A 53 17.04 16.77 17.36
C GLU A 53 16.52 16.94 18.80
N ALA A 54 15.21 17.17 18.96
CA ALA A 54 14.58 17.47 20.24
C ALA A 54 13.11 17.05 20.24
N LEU A 55 12.86 15.74 20.36
CA LEU A 55 11.51 15.22 20.55
C LEU A 55 10.93 15.71 21.89
N PRO A 56 9.61 15.98 21.97
CA PRO A 56 8.97 16.32 23.23
C PRO A 56 9.15 15.22 24.28
N ALA A 57 9.31 15.58 25.56
CA ALA A 57 9.52 14.61 26.63
C ALA A 57 8.41 13.54 26.71
N ALA A 58 7.14 13.95 26.55
CA ALA A 58 6.00 13.05 26.53
C ALA A 58 6.03 12.07 25.34
N ALA A 59 6.60 12.48 24.20
CA ALA A 59 6.75 11.63 23.02
C ALA A 59 7.84 10.57 23.22
N THR A 60 8.97 10.97 23.80
CA THR A 60 10.06 10.05 24.17
C THR A 60 9.56 9.02 25.16
N GLU A 61 8.93 9.46 26.25
CA GLU A 61 8.34 8.58 27.27
C GLU A 61 7.33 7.60 26.65
N LEU A 62 6.43 8.11 25.81
CA LEU A 62 5.45 7.29 25.09
C LEU A 62 6.13 6.20 24.27
N LEU A 63 7.06 6.56 23.40
CA LEU A 63 7.69 5.60 22.48
C LEU A 63 8.58 4.60 23.23
N GLU A 64 9.29 5.02 24.26
CA GLU A 64 10.06 4.10 25.12
C GLU A 64 9.15 3.09 25.83
N ALA A 65 8.03 3.55 26.41
CA ALA A 65 7.06 2.68 27.05
C ALA A 65 6.44 1.69 26.06
N LEU A 66 6.00 2.17 24.88
CA LEU A 66 5.39 1.32 23.87
C LEU A 66 6.37 0.35 23.20
N THR A 67 7.66 0.67 23.11
CA THR A 67 8.68 -0.22 22.51
C THR A 67 9.23 -1.25 23.50
N CYS A 68 9.04 -1.04 24.80
CA CYS A 68 9.38 -1.99 25.85
C CYS A 68 8.53 -3.27 25.79
N VAL A 69 7.28 -3.16 25.32
CA VAL A 69 6.35 -4.28 25.17
C VAL A 69 5.92 -4.48 23.72
N LEU A 70 5.51 -5.69 23.38
CA LEU A 70 4.96 -5.99 22.06
C LEU A 70 3.44 -5.78 22.06
N PRO A 71 2.86 -5.09 21.07
CA PRO A 71 1.42 -4.90 21.03
C PRO A 71 0.69 -6.21 20.72
N SER A 72 -0.55 -6.30 21.18
CA SER A 72 -1.54 -7.27 20.71
C SER A 72 -2.59 -6.59 19.84
N TYR A 73 -3.27 -7.36 18.99
CA TYR A 73 -4.21 -6.86 18.01
C TYR A 73 -5.57 -7.53 18.17
N GLU A 74 -6.63 -6.74 18.03
CA GLU A 74 -7.98 -7.20 17.74
C GLU A 74 -8.20 -6.96 16.24
N LEU A 75 -7.96 -8.01 15.47
CA LEU A 75 -8.18 -8.03 14.03
C LEU A 75 -9.68 -8.15 13.75
N PRO A 76 -10.17 -7.47 12.71
CA PRO A 76 -11.54 -7.63 12.26
C PRO A 76 -11.79 -9.05 11.73
N PRO A 77 -13.06 -9.40 11.41
CA PRO A 77 -13.38 -10.63 10.70
C PRO A 77 -12.54 -10.80 9.40
N PRO A 78 -12.44 -12.02 8.86
CA PRO A 78 -11.62 -12.35 7.70
C PRO A 78 -11.65 -11.30 6.59
N LEU A 79 -10.47 -10.76 6.26
CA LEU A 79 -10.33 -9.76 5.21
C LEU A 79 -10.00 -10.40 3.87
N THR A 80 -10.47 -9.79 2.79
CA THR A 80 -10.08 -10.23 1.45
C THR A 80 -8.74 -9.61 1.05
N ALA A 81 -7.73 -10.45 0.81
CA ALA A 81 -6.51 -10.08 0.13
C ALA A 81 -6.78 -9.93 -1.37
N ALA A 82 -6.49 -8.74 -1.92
CA ALA A 82 -6.68 -8.42 -3.32
C ALA A 82 -5.50 -7.60 -3.85
N HIS A 83 -5.42 -7.46 -5.17
CA HIS A 83 -4.41 -6.61 -5.80
C HIS A 83 -4.96 -5.95 -7.06
N SER A 84 -4.43 -4.77 -7.37
CA SER A 84 -4.57 -4.17 -8.71
C SER A 84 -3.35 -4.54 -9.57
N ARG A 85 -3.54 -4.58 -10.90
CA ARG A 85 -2.49 -4.91 -11.88
C ARG A 85 -2.35 -3.73 -12.83
N HIS A 86 -1.17 -3.13 -12.84
CA HIS A 86 -0.85 -1.98 -13.70
C HIS A 86 0.19 -2.41 -14.73
N TYR A 87 0.03 -1.96 -15.96
CA TYR A 87 1.01 -2.16 -17.04
C TYR A 87 1.71 -0.83 -17.29
N MET A 88 2.79 -0.59 -16.54
CA MET A 88 3.52 0.68 -16.56
C MET A 88 4.39 0.76 -17.82
N PRO A 89 4.34 1.85 -18.59
CA PRO A 89 5.19 2.02 -19.76
C PRO A 89 6.65 2.18 -19.31
N VAL A 90 7.53 1.32 -19.81
CA VAL A 90 8.98 1.43 -19.66
C VAL A 90 9.58 1.44 -21.07
N ALA A 91 9.88 2.65 -21.56
CA ALA A 91 10.31 2.90 -22.93
C ALA A 91 9.38 2.26 -23.98
N LYS A 92 9.84 1.23 -24.70
CA LYS A 92 9.08 0.54 -25.77
C LYS A 92 8.24 -0.65 -25.27
N THR A 93 8.31 -0.97 -23.98
CA THR A 93 7.65 -2.14 -23.38
C THR A 93 6.76 -1.75 -22.21
N THR A 94 5.92 -2.67 -21.73
CA THR A 94 5.18 -2.49 -20.47
C THR A 94 5.67 -3.46 -19.41
N SER A 95 5.89 -2.94 -18.20
CA SER A 95 6.21 -3.73 -17.02
C SER A 95 4.96 -3.91 -16.17
N LYS A 96 4.64 -5.16 -15.82
CA LYS A 96 3.51 -5.47 -14.95
C LYS A 96 3.89 -5.21 -13.49
N VAL A 97 3.12 -4.35 -12.85
CA VAL A 97 3.25 -3.95 -11.45
C VAL A 97 2.03 -4.44 -10.68
N PHE A 98 2.28 -5.03 -9.51
CA PHE A 98 1.24 -5.44 -8.58
C PHE A 98 1.14 -4.42 -7.45
N ASP A 99 -0.09 -4.12 -7.05
CA ASP A 99 -0.38 -3.32 -5.87
C ASP A 99 -1.35 -4.10 -4.99
N GLY A 100 -0.80 -4.78 -3.99
CA GLY A 100 -1.53 -5.64 -3.04
C GLY A 100 -2.13 -4.87 -1.87
N PHE A 101 -3.34 -5.24 -1.46
CA PHE A 101 -4.05 -4.63 -0.35
C PHE A 101 -5.03 -5.59 0.34
N ALA A 102 -5.24 -5.39 1.64
CA ALA A 102 -6.33 -6.00 2.38
C ALA A 102 -7.58 -5.13 2.27
N ARG A 103 -8.73 -5.73 1.97
CA ARG A 103 -10.02 -5.02 1.92
C ARG A 103 -10.66 -5.02 3.31
N VAL A 104 -10.38 -3.96 4.08
CA VAL A 104 -10.86 -3.82 5.47
C VAL A 104 -12.36 -3.55 5.55
N GLY A 105 -12.94 -2.86 4.56
CA GLY A 105 -14.37 -2.49 4.60
C GLY A 105 -14.64 -1.41 5.64
N ASP A 106 -15.76 -1.54 6.35
CA ASP A 106 -16.16 -0.64 7.45
C ASP A 106 -15.70 -1.17 8.82
N ASN A 107 -14.83 -2.18 8.82
CA ASN A 107 -14.28 -2.75 10.05
C ASN A 107 -13.17 -1.87 10.64
N GLN A 108 -12.85 -2.14 11.90
CA GLN A 108 -11.78 -1.49 12.65
C GLN A 108 -10.66 -2.47 12.98
N LEU A 109 -9.44 -1.94 13.13
CA LEU A 109 -8.29 -2.62 13.71
C LEU A 109 -8.00 -1.98 15.06
N LYS A 110 -7.88 -2.78 16.13
CA LYS A 110 -7.41 -2.26 17.42
C LYS A 110 -6.05 -2.83 17.78
N ILE A 111 -5.24 -2.01 18.42
CA ILE A 111 -3.86 -2.30 18.82
C ILE A 111 -3.76 -1.93 20.30
N GLY A 112 -3.37 -2.87 21.15
CA GLY A 112 -3.26 -2.67 22.60
C GLY A 112 -1.84 -2.95 23.10
N TRP A 113 -1.39 -2.18 24.08
CA TRP A 113 -0.10 -2.39 24.74
C TRP A 113 -0.31 -2.66 26.23
N ASP A 114 0.38 -3.69 26.74
CA ASP A 114 0.38 -4.08 28.14
C ASP A 114 1.42 -3.26 28.93
N VAL A 115 1.24 -1.94 28.93
CA VAL A 115 2.10 -0.98 29.63
C VAL A 115 1.29 0.20 30.13
N GLU A 116 1.58 0.70 31.33
CA GLU A 116 0.99 1.93 31.83
C GLU A 116 1.68 3.16 31.22
N LEU A 117 0.90 4.17 30.86
CA LEU A 117 1.40 5.44 30.38
C LEU A 117 1.10 6.52 31.41
N SER A 118 2.00 7.50 31.56
CA SER A 118 1.63 8.72 32.28
C SER A 118 0.49 9.46 31.56
N PRO A 119 -0.23 10.35 32.26
CA PRO A 119 -1.24 11.19 31.61
C PRO A 119 -0.70 11.98 30.41
N ALA A 120 0.55 12.48 30.50
CA ALA A 120 1.18 13.24 29.43
C ALA A 120 1.51 12.36 28.21
N ALA A 121 2.08 11.17 28.42
CA ALA A 121 2.35 10.21 27.36
C ALA A 121 1.06 9.72 26.68
N PHE A 122 0.00 9.47 27.44
CA PHE A 122 -1.30 9.10 26.88
C PHE A 122 -1.93 10.22 26.06
N MET A 123 -1.89 11.47 26.55
CA MET A 123 -2.36 12.63 25.78
C MET A 123 -1.58 12.80 24.47
N CYS A 124 -0.26 12.59 24.51
CA CYS A 124 0.58 12.58 23.32
C CYS A 124 0.15 11.50 22.32
N LEU A 125 -0.15 10.28 22.79
CA LEU A 125 -0.69 9.21 21.93
C LEU A 125 -2.04 9.58 21.30
N ALA A 126 -2.93 10.21 22.08
CA ALA A 126 -4.23 10.66 21.57
C ALA A 126 -4.09 11.72 20.48
N GLU A 127 -3.24 12.72 20.68
CA GLU A 127 -2.94 13.76 19.69
C GLU A 127 -2.33 13.18 18.41
N LEU A 128 -1.37 12.25 18.56
CA LEU A 128 -0.79 11.51 17.43
C LEU A 128 -1.82 10.69 16.68
N ALA A 129 -2.74 10.02 17.38
CA ALA A 129 -3.81 9.25 16.78
C ALA A 129 -4.74 10.15 15.94
N GLU A 130 -5.19 11.28 16.50
CA GLU A 130 -6.03 12.24 15.78
C GLU A 130 -5.33 12.81 14.53
N ALA A 131 -4.02 13.04 14.61
CA ALA A 131 -3.24 13.56 13.49
C ALA A 131 -2.84 12.49 12.46
N LEU A 132 -2.93 11.20 12.77
CA LEU A 132 -2.47 10.12 11.89
C LEU A 132 -3.34 10.03 10.63
N GLY A 133 -2.76 10.34 9.46
CA GLY A 133 -3.53 10.42 8.20
C GLY A 133 -3.52 9.14 7.37
N TYR A 134 -2.49 8.31 7.50
CA TYR A 134 -2.39 7.02 6.83
C TYR A 134 -1.46 6.09 7.62
N LEU A 135 -1.61 4.77 7.44
CA LEU A 135 -0.71 3.77 8.01
C LEU A 135 -0.34 2.73 6.94
N GLY A 136 0.96 2.54 6.69
CA GLY A 136 1.43 1.75 5.55
C GLY A 136 1.78 2.65 4.39
N ARG A 137 1.16 2.43 3.23
CA ARG A 137 1.31 3.32 2.07
C ARG A 137 0.25 4.42 2.08
N ALA A 138 0.50 5.48 1.31
CA ALA A 138 -0.35 6.67 1.25
C ALA A 138 -1.81 6.40 0.82
N GLU A 139 -2.08 5.26 0.17
CA GLU A 139 -3.43 4.80 -0.19
C GLU A 139 -4.24 4.28 1.01
N SER A 140 -3.58 4.04 2.15
CA SER A 140 -4.17 3.47 3.37
C SER A 140 -4.57 4.55 4.36
N TRP A 141 -5.51 5.41 3.96
CA TRP A 141 -6.00 6.46 4.86
C TRP A 141 -6.59 5.88 6.12
N VAL A 142 -6.33 6.54 7.24
CA VAL A 142 -6.85 6.13 8.54
C VAL A 142 -7.51 7.29 9.27
N CYS A 143 -8.53 6.97 10.04
CA CYS A 143 -8.98 7.77 11.17
C CYS A 143 -8.67 6.95 12.42
N ALA A 144 -7.90 7.53 13.34
CA ALA A 144 -7.44 6.84 14.53
C ALA A 144 -7.89 7.56 15.81
N SER A 145 -8.07 6.79 16.88
CA SER A 145 -8.34 7.30 18.22
C SER A 145 -7.65 6.44 19.27
N ALA A 146 -7.25 7.07 20.38
CA ALA A 146 -6.66 6.38 21.52
C ALA A 146 -7.65 6.35 22.69
N ALA A 147 -7.69 5.22 23.40
CA ALA A 147 -8.49 5.05 24.61
C ALA A 147 -7.64 4.42 25.72
N PRO A 148 -7.85 4.79 26.99
CA PRO A 148 -7.29 4.05 28.11
C PRO A 148 -8.01 2.71 28.27
N GLY A 149 -7.32 1.74 28.84
CA GLY A 149 -7.85 0.40 29.10
C GLY A 149 -7.13 -0.69 28.29
N ARG A 150 -7.15 -1.89 28.86
CA ARG A 150 -6.62 -3.10 28.23
C ARG A 150 -7.47 -3.49 27.02
N LEU A 151 -6.81 -4.04 26.00
CA LEU A 151 -7.49 -4.64 24.88
C LEU A 151 -8.04 -6.03 25.26
N GLU A 152 -9.34 -6.12 25.48
CA GLU A 152 -10.01 -7.38 25.89
C GLU A 152 -10.19 -8.38 24.73
N GLY A 153 -10.29 -7.90 23.49
CA GLY A 153 -10.61 -8.71 22.30
C GLY A 153 -9.42 -9.19 21.48
N ALA A 154 -8.21 -9.24 22.07
CA ALA A 154 -7.00 -9.59 21.32
C ALA A 154 -7.11 -10.99 20.71
N ASN A 155 -7.05 -11.06 19.38
CA ASN A 155 -7.07 -12.33 18.62
C ASN A 155 -5.77 -12.56 17.83
N CYS A 156 -4.82 -11.61 17.88
CA CYS A 156 -3.49 -11.75 17.32
C CYS A 156 -2.44 -11.17 18.27
N SER A 157 -1.56 -12.02 18.81
CA SER A 157 -0.62 -11.66 19.89
C SER A 157 0.75 -12.31 19.68
N PRO A 158 1.82 -11.77 20.31
CA PRO A 158 3.15 -12.37 20.26
C PRO A 158 3.13 -13.81 20.79
N CYS A 159 3.91 -14.70 20.17
CA CYS A 159 4.07 -16.07 20.63
C CYS A 159 5.55 -16.50 20.65
N LEU A 160 5.89 -17.47 21.50
CA LEU A 160 7.26 -17.95 21.70
C LEU A 160 7.65 -19.07 20.70
N GLY A 161 6.69 -19.68 20.00
CA GLY A 161 6.95 -20.79 19.10
C GLY A 161 5.73 -21.19 18.25
N PRO A 162 5.87 -22.24 17.41
CA PRO A 162 4.83 -22.67 16.47
C PRO A 162 3.75 -23.56 17.12
N GLU A 163 3.83 -23.85 18.42
CA GLU A 163 2.72 -24.47 19.15
C GLU A 163 1.58 -23.46 19.25
N LEU A 164 0.67 -23.55 18.30
CA LEU A 164 -0.46 -22.67 18.11
C LEU A 164 -1.75 -23.49 18.11
N ASP A 165 -2.84 -22.86 18.50
CA ASP A 165 -4.18 -23.41 18.31
C ASP A 165 -4.42 -23.70 16.82
N ALA A 166 -5.27 -24.69 16.52
CA ALA A 166 -5.47 -25.19 15.16
C ALA A 166 -6.04 -24.13 14.20
N ASP A 167 -6.66 -23.06 14.69
CA ASP A 167 -7.21 -21.94 13.94
C ASP A 167 -6.21 -20.78 13.76
N LYS A 168 -4.99 -20.91 14.28
CA LYS A 168 -3.95 -19.88 14.22
C LYS A 168 -2.81 -20.29 13.28
N GLU A 169 -2.19 -19.28 12.69
CA GLU A 169 -0.96 -19.43 11.92
C GLU A 169 0.14 -18.52 12.51
N PRO A 170 1.41 -18.94 12.43
CA PRO A 170 2.52 -18.10 12.82
C PRO A 170 2.85 -17.12 11.69
N ILE A 171 2.90 -15.83 12.01
CA ILE A 171 3.42 -14.80 11.11
C ILE A 171 4.61 -14.09 11.74
N THR A 172 5.52 -13.59 10.91
CA THR A 172 6.68 -12.83 11.37
C THR A 172 6.47 -11.34 11.14
N LEU A 173 6.54 -10.54 12.20
CA LEU A 173 6.47 -9.09 12.14
C LEU A 173 7.80 -8.47 12.57
N LEU A 174 8.13 -7.31 11.99
CA LEU A 174 9.28 -6.52 12.39
C LEU A 174 8.94 -5.66 13.60
N ALA A 175 9.70 -5.76 14.68
CA ALA A 175 9.53 -4.94 15.87
C ALA A 175 10.86 -4.28 16.25
N PRO A 176 10.85 -3.14 16.94
CA PRO A 176 12.05 -2.63 17.56
C PRO A 176 12.53 -3.56 18.69
N LEU A 177 13.83 -3.52 18.96
CA LEU A 177 14.43 -3.92 20.22
C LEU A 177 13.93 -2.99 21.33
N THR A 178 13.99 -3.44 22.58
CA THR A 178 13.81 -2.53 23.70
C THR A 178 15.00 -1.58 23.77
N SER A 179 14.84 -0.41 24.43
CA SER A 179 15.96 0.53 24.62
C SER A 179 17.16 -0.13 25.32
N ALA A 180 16.89 -1.01 26.30
CA ALA A 180 17.93 -1.76 27.01
C ALA A 180 18.65 -2.77 26.10
N ASP A 181 17.89 -3.56 25.32
CA ASP A 181 18.48 -4.55 24.40
C ASP A 181 19.30 -3.87 23.29
N TYR A 182 18.83 -2.73 22.78
CA TYR A 182 19.56 -1.97 21.76
C TYR A 182 20.86 -1.38 22.33
N ALA A 183 20.82 -0.80 23.53
CA ALA A 183 22.00 -0.26 24.19
C ALA A 183 23.07 -1.35 24.41
N ALA A 184 22.68 -2.51 24.94
CA ALA A 184 23.57 -3.66 25.13
C ALA A 184 24.15 -4.18 23.80
N TRP A 185 23.32 -4.27 22.76
CA TRP A 185 23.77 -4.67 21.43
C TRP A 185 24.78 -3.67 20.85
N ARG A 186 24.51 -2.36 20.98
CA ARG A 186 25.38 -1.29 20.49
C ARG A 186 26.74 -1.30 21.17
N GLU A 187 26.78 -1.41 22.50
CA GLU A 187 28.03 -1.53 23.26
C GLU A 187 28.86 -2.75 22.83
N GLY A 188 28.19 -3.87 22.56
CA GLY A 188 28.82 -5.07 22.01
C GLY A 188 29.45 -4.85 20.63
N GLN A 189 28.78 -4.11 19.74
CA GLN A 189 29.33 -3.75 18.42
C GLN A 189 30.56 -2.84 18.52
N GLU A 190 30.48 -1.81 19.37
CA GLU A 190 31.58 -0.86 19.58
C GLU A 190 32.82 -1.55 20.18
N SER A 191 32.61 -2.46 21.14
CA SER A 191 33.67 -3.27 21.75
C SER A 191 34.35 -4.21 20.74
N GLN A 192 33.60 -4.81 19.81
CA GLN A 192 34.16 -5.64 18.74
C GLN A 192 35.00 -4.83 17.74
N VAL A 193 34.58 -3.61 17.40
CA VAL A 193 35.36 -2.71 16.53
C VAL A 193 36.66 -2.28 17.23
N ALA A 194 36.61 -1.97 18.52
CA ALA A 194 37.79 -1.62 19.32
C ALA A 194 38.78 -2.79 19.44
N HIS A 195 38.30 -4.01 19.67
CA HIS A 195 39.15 -5.20 19.78
C HIS A 195 39.85 -5.56 18.44
N VAL A 196 39.19 -5.32 17.30
CA VAL A 196 39.80 -5.52 15.97
C VAL A 196 40.85 -4.44 15.67
N ALA A 197 40.67 -3.21 16.17
CA ALA A 197 41.65 -2.13 16.01
C ALA A 197 42.92 -2.32 16.88
N GLY A 198 42.82 -3.03 18.01
CA GLY A 198 43.95 -3.34 18.90
C GLY A 198 44.76 -4.59 18.53
N GLY A 199 44.27 -5.43 17.61
CA GLY A 199 44.98 -6.63 17.13
C GLY A 199 45.84 -6.33 15.90
N GLY A 200 47.14 -6.63 15.98
CA GLY A 200 48.15 -6.21 15.01
C GLY A 200 47.89 -6.52 13.53
N ARG A 201 48.38 -5.59 12.68
CA ARG A 201 48.64 -5.67 11.23
C ARG A 201 48.21 -6.97 10.52
N SER A 202 47.01 -6.98 9.95
CA SER A 202 46.75 -7.76 8.73
C SER A 202 46.47 -6.82 7.56
N ARG A 203 47.31 -6.92 6.52
CA ARG A 203 47.14 -6.27 5.22
C ARG A 203 46.00 -6.98 4.49
N GLY A 204 44.80 -6.42 4.53
CA GLY A 204 43.66 -6.92 3.77
C GLY A 204 42.56 -5.87 3.68
N ARG A 205 42.46 -5.25 2.49
CA ARG A 205 41.31 -4.48 1.95
C ARG A 205 40.50 -3.69 2.99
N GLY A 206 40.78 -2.39 3.10
CA GLY A 206 40.12 -1.45 4.00
C GLY A 206 38.64 -1.73 4.22
N ARG A 207 38.34 -2.30 5.38
CA ARG A 207 36.98 -2.46 5.89
C ARG A 207 36.49 -1.04 6.14
N LYS A 208 35.74 -0.49 5.19
CA LYS A 208 35.09 0.83 5.33
C LYS A 208 34.46 0.86 6.72
N SER A 209 34.78 1.88 7.52
CA SER A 209 34.09 2.11 8.79
C SER A 209 32.60 1.99 8.52
N GLY A 210 31.94 1.07 9.23
CA GLY A 210 30.50 0.91 9.08
C GLY A 210 29.80 2.26 9.29
N PRO A 211 28.58 2.41 8.75
CA PRO A 211 27.73 3.56 9.09
C PRO A 211 27.66 3.72 10.61
N ALA A 212 27.73 4.96 11.10
CA ALA A 212 27.59 5.24 12.53
C ALA A 212 26.25 4.69 13.04
N LEU A 213 26.30 3.93 14.13
CA LEU A 213 25.10 3.37 14.75
C LEU A 213 24.28 4.52 15.36
N PRO A 214 22.94 4.51 15.21
CA PRO A 214 22.09 5.44 15.93
C PRO A 214 22.33 5.40 17.45
N LEU A 215 22.15 6.53 18.11
CA LEU A 215 22.40 6.65 19.55
C LEU A 215 21.49 5.74 20.38
N ASP A 216 20.21 5.66 20.00
CA ASP A 216 19.16 4.93 20.69
C ASP A 216 18.16 4.28 19.71
N ILE A 217 17.11 3.66 20.26
CA ILE A 217 16.07 2.99 19.46
C ILE A 217 15.19 3.97 18.67
N LEU A 218 14.99 5.19 19.18
CA LEU A 218 14.26 6.25 18.49
C LEU A 218 15.01 6.71 17.24
N GLY A 219 16.32 6.92 17.36
CA GLY A 219 17.21 7.19 16.23
C GLY A 219 17.20 6.07 15.18
N CYS A 220 17.06 4.81 15.60
CA CYS A 220 16.88 3.69 14.68
C CYS A 220 15.57 3.77 13.89
N LEU A 221 14.47 4.13 14.54
CA LEU A 221 13.15 4.24 13.91
C LEU A 221 13.10 5.42 12.92
N LEU A 222 13.87 6.48 13.15
CA LEU A 222 13.93 7.67 12.29
C LEU A 222 14.68 7.44 10.97
N GLN A 223 15.53 6.42 10.86
CA GLN A 223 16.32 6.20 9.66
C GLN A 223 15.46 5.97 8.41
N SER A 224 15.78 6.64 7.30
CA SER A 224 15.12 6.38 6.01
C SER A 224 15.59 5.07 5.39
N THR A 225 14.75 4.45 4.56
CA THR A 225 15.15 3.24 3.80
C THR A 225 16.34 3.53 2.87
N ASP A 226 16.41 4.73 2.30
CA ASP A 226 17.53 5.14 1.43
C ASP A 226 18.84 5.26 2.21
N ASP A 227 18.81 5.79 3.43
CA ASP A 227 19.98 5.84 4.31
C ASP A 227 20.46 4.43 4.64
N LEU A 228 19.54 3.53 5.00
CA LEU A 228 19.85 2.13 5.31
C LEU A 228 20.49 1.40 4.13
N GLN A 229 19.94 1.58 2.92
CA GLN A 229 20.48 0.96 1.71
C GLN A 229 21.86 1.52 1.35
N ARG A 230 22.05 2.85 1.41
CA ARG A 230 23.37 3.49 1.19
C ARG A 230 24.41 3.02 2.20
N ALA A 231 23.97 2.78 3.42
CA ALA A 231 24.76 2.28 4.53
C ALA A 231 25.02 0.76 4.48
N GLY A 232 24.36 0.03 3.56
CA GLY A 232 24.56 -1.40 3.34
C GLY A 232 23.84 -2.32 4.34
N TRP A 233 22.84 -1.81 5.06
CA TRP A 233 22.07 -2.59 6.02
C TRP A 233 21.04 -3.50 5.33
N SER A 234 21.04 -4.79 5.69
CA SER A 234 20.01 -5.74 5.24
C SER A 234 18.70 -5.64 6.02
N ALA A 235 18.76 -5.09 7.24
CA ALA A 235 17.62 -4.79 8.09
C ALA A 235 17.96 -3.53 8.90
N PRO A 236 16.95 -2.75 9.34
CA PRO A 236 17.23 -1.57 10.16
C PRO A 236 17.96 -1.97 11.44
N PRO A 237 18.97 -1.20 11.89
CA PRO A 237 19.54 -1.39 13.21
C PRO A 237 18.43 -1.24 14.26
N GLY A 238 18.59 -1.92 15.39
CA GLY A 238 17.57 -1.88 16.44
C GLY A 238 16.28 -2.62 16.10
N SER A 239 16.20 -3.37 15.00
CA SER A 239 15.03 -4.19 14.66
C SER A 239 15.22 -5.68 14.99
N ARG A 240 14.13 -6.35 15.32
CA ARG A 240 14.03 -7.80 15.52
C ARG A 240 12.81 -8.38 14.81
N ARG A 241 12.88 -9.66 14.46
CA ARG A 241 11.74 -10.44 13.95
C ARG A 241 11.04 -11.12 15.12
N VAL A 242 9.73 -10.95 15.19
CA VAL A 242 8.89 -11.48 16.28
C VAL A 242 7.78 -12.32 15.67
N LEU A 243 7.54 -13.48 16.27
CA LEU A 243 6.43 -14.35 15.88
C LEU A 243 5.14 -13.88 16.55
N TYR A 244 4.08 -13.86 15.75
CA TYR A 244 2.72 -13.59 16.17
C TYR A 244 1.81 -14.75 15.78
N ALA A 245 0.90 -15.11 16.68
CA ALA A 245 -0.19 -16.03 16.41
C ALA A 245 -1.36 -15.22 15.83
N ARG A 246 -1.67 -15.39 14.55
CA ARG A 246 -2.79 -14.71 13.86
C ARG A 246 -3.87 -15.73 13.47
N PRO A 247 -5.17 -15.40 13.45
CA PRO A 247 -6.18 -16.28 12.85
C PRO A 247 -5.79 -16.64 11.41
N GLN A 248 -5.87 -17.92 11.04
CA GLN A 248 -5.44 -18.42 9.73
C GLN A 248 -6.24 -17.80 8.57
N ASP A 249 -7.48 -17.40 8.84
CA ASP A 249 -8.39 -16.76 7.90
C ASP A 249 -8.34 -15.22 7.95
N ALA A 250 -7.43 -14.61 8.71
CA ALA A 250 -7.33 -13.15 8.82
C ALA A 250 -7.12 -12.46 7.45
N LEU A 251 -6.43 -13.13 6.52
CA LEU A 251 -6.33 -12.72 5.12
C LEU A 251 -6.67 -13.89 4.19
N VAL A 252 -7.82 -13.81 3.52
CA VAL A 252 -8.26 -14.81 2.55
C VAL A 252 -8.08 -14.29 1.13
N ALA A 253 -7.53 -15.12 0.24
CA ALA A 253 -7.43 -14.78 -1.17
C ALA A 253 -8.81 -14.49 -1.77
N ALA A 254 -8.92 -13.42 -2.57
CA ALA A 254 -10.16 -13.11 -3.27
C ALA A 254 -10.59 -14.27 -4.16
N GLN A 255 -11.74 -14.88 -3.87
CA GLN A 255 -12.30 -15.89 -4.74
C GLN A 255 -12.65 -15.27 -6.10
N PRO A 256 -12.33 -15.93 -7.23
CA PRO A 256 -12.69 -15.44 -8.54
C PRO A 256 -14.21 -15.33 -8.60
N ARG A 257 -14.72 -14.09 -8.71
CA ARG A 257 -16.14 -13.88 -8.98
C ARG A 257 -16.46 -14.60 -10.29
N ARG A 258 -17.39 -15.56 -10.25
CA ARG A 258 -17.96 -16.15 -11.47
C ARG A 258 -18.29 -15.00 -12.41
N ALA A 259 -17.73 -15.03 -13.61
CA ALA A 259 -18.03 -14.03 -14.62
C ALA A 259 -19.55 -13.91 -14.67
N ARG A 260 -20.09 -12.71 -14.36
CA ARG A 260 -21.51 -12.47 -14.61
C ARG A 260 -21.71 -12.84 -16.06
N ILE A 261 -22.49 -13.89 -16.30
CA ILE A 261 -22.94 -14.25 -17.64
C ILE A 261 -23.50 -12.93 -18.17
N ARG A 262 -22.86 -12.38 -19.21
CA ARG A 262 -23.35 -11.17 -19.85
C ARG A 262 -24.79 -11.51 -20.22
N ALA A 263 -25.75 -10.86 -19.57
CA ALA A 263 -27.12 -10.91 -20.04
C ALA A 263 -27.05 -10.61 -21.53
N VAL A 264 -27.62 -11.49 -22.36
CA VAL A 264 -27.76 -11.23 -23.78
C VAL A 264 -28.54 -9.94 -23.87
N ARG A 265 -27.84 -8.84 -24.19
CA ARG A 265 -28.50 -7.54 -24.37
C ARG A 265 -29.25 -7.65 -25.69
N GLU A 266 -30.46 -7.10 -25.72
CA GLU A 266 -31.19 -6.96 -26.96
C GLU A 266 -30.32 -6.21 -27.98
N PRO A 267 -30.42 -6.56 -29.27
CA PRO A 267 -29.75 -5.82 -30.33
C PRO A 267 -30.10 -4.34 -30.24
N VAL A 268 -29.08 -3.48 -30.26
CA VAL A 268 -29.28 -2.02 -30.28
C VAL A 268 -29.12 -1.53 -31.71
N GLU A 269 -29.99 -0.60 -32.13
CA GLU A 269 -29.93 0.02 -33.46
C GLU A 269 -28.89 1.14 -33.52
N CYS A 270 -28.57 1.76 -32.38
CA CYS A 270 -27.61 2.84 -32.29
C CYS A 270 -26.79 2.80 -30.99
N ALA A 271 -25.61 3.41 -31.03
CA ALA A 271 -24.77 3.65 -29.87
C ALA A 271 -24.18 5.06 -29.97
N LEU A 272 -24.32 5.84 -28.90
CA LEU A 272 -23.72 7.17 -28.78
C LEU A 272 -22.43 7.07 -27.97
N ILE A 273 -21.31 7.52 -28.55
CA ILE A 273 -19.99 7.49 -27.91
C ILE A 273 -19.52 8.94 -27.73
N ALA A 274 -19.34 9.35 -26.47
CA ALA A 274 -18.76 10.65 -26.16
C ALA A 274 -17.22 10.59 -26.28
N LEU A 275 -16.65 11.54 -27.03
CA LEU A 275 -15.21 11.74 -27.08
C LEU A 275 -14.79 12.64 -25.92
N THR A 276 -13.97 12.13 -25.00
CA THR A 276 -13.38 12.94 -23.92
C THR A 276 -12.07 13.57 -24.40
N SER A 277 -11.89 14.87 -24.14
CA SER A 277 -10.60 15.53 -24.36
C SER A 277 -9.75 15.41 -23.10
N TYR A 278 -8.43 15.20 -23.24
CA TYR A 278 -7.48 15.23 -22.11
C TYR A 278 -7.08 16.67 -21.71
N ALA A 279 -7.66 17.69 -22.33
CA ALA A 279 -7.31 19.07 -22.04
C ALA A 279 -7.89 19.50 -20.68
N LYS A 280 -7.06 20.19 -19.88
CA LYS A 280 -7.39 20.67 -18.52
C LYS A 280 -8.62 21.61 -18.46
N ASN A 281 -9.08 22.08 -19.62
CA ASN A 281 -10.30 22.85 -19.80
C ASN A 281 -11.24 22.01 -20.69
N ASP A 282 -12.29 21.45 -20.09
CA ASP A 282 -13.31 20.52 -20.65
C ASP A 282 -14.08 21.01 -21.91
N GLU A 283 -13.60 22.04 -22.62
CA GLU A 283 -14.40 22.77 -23.61
C GLU A 283 -13.92 22.66 -25.07
N VAL A 284 -12.79 22.00 -25.34
CA VAL A 284 -12.28 21.93 -26.73
C VAL A 284 -12.72 20.62 -27.38
N LEU A 285 -13.85 20.68 -28.10
CA LEU A 285 -14.27 19.61 -29.00
C LEU A 285 -13.18 19.35 -30.06
N PRO A 286 -12.99 18.10 -30.50
CA PRO A 286 -12.12 17.80 -31.63
C PRO A 286 -12.51 18.62 -32.86
N GLN A 287 -11.51 19.10 -33.59
CA GLN A 287 -11.75 19.80 -34.84
C GLN A 287 -12.44 18.88 -35.84
N LEU A 288 -13.39 19.40 -36.62
CA LEU A 288 -14.15 18.61 -37.60
C LEU A 288 -13.26 17.86 -38.59
N ARG A 289 -12.10 18.42 -38.96
CA ARG A 289 -11.11 17.75 -39.82
C ARG A 289 -10.58 16.41 -39.27
N LEU A 290 -10.70 16.19 -37.96
CA LEU A 290 -10.31 14.93 -37.30
C LEU A 290 -11.43 13.89 -37.28
N ALA A 291 -12.66 14.24 -37.69
CA ALA A 291 -13.80 13.34 -37.66
C ALA A 291 -13.55 12.06 -38.46
N LEU A 292 -13.10 12.17 -39.72
CA LEU A 292 -12.82 11.02 -40.57
C LEU A 292 -11.72 10.11 -39.98
N PRO A 293 -10.52 10.61 -39.62
CA PRO A 293 -9.50 9.78 -38.97
C PRO A 293 -9.98 9.09 -37.68
N GLN A 294 -10.78 9.79 -36.87
CA GLN A 294 -11.28 9.24 -35.61
C GLN A 294 -12.33 8.15 -35.82
N MET A 295 -13.23 8.34 -36.80
CA MET A 295 -14.23 7.33 -37.15
C MET A 295 -13.58 6.08 -37.74
N GLU A 296 -12.56 6.23 -38.58
CA GLU A 296 -11.81 5.09 -39.11
C GLU A 296 -11.05 4.34 -38.00
N ALA A 297 -10.43 5.07 -37.06
CA ALA A 297 -9.78 4.47 -35.91
C ALA A 297 -10.77 3.70 -35.01
N LEU A 298 -11.97 4.25 -34.80
CA LEU A 298 -13.05 3.59 -34.06
C LEU A 298 -13.52 2.32 -34.78
N HIS A 299 -13.80 2.41 -36.08
CA HIS A 299 -14.18 1.27 -36.92
C HIS A 299 -13.12 0.16 -36.87
N GLY A 300 -11.84 0.50 -37.10
CA GLY A 300 -10.73 -0.45 -37.02
C GLY A 300 -10.55 -1.05 -35.63
N GLY A 301 -10.76 -0.27 -34.57
CA GLY A 301 -10.75 -0.75 -33.19
C GLY A 301 -11.87 -1.76 -32.89
N LEU A 302 -13.10 -1.46 -33.33
CA LEU A 302 -14.25 -2.35 -33.20
C LEU A 302 -14.07 -3.65 -34.00
N ALA A 303 -13.58 -3.54 -35.25
CA ALA A 303 -13.25 -4.70 -36.07
C ALA A 303 -12.20 -5.60 -35.39
N ARG A 304 -11.18 -5.02 -34.74
CA ARG A 304 -10.16 -5.77 -33.98
C ARG A 304 -10.74 -6.46 -32.75
N CYS A 305 -11.73 -5.87 -32.10
CA CYS A 305 -12.41 -6.45 -30.93
C CYS A 305 -13.24 -7.70 -31.27
N LEU A 306 -13.62 -7.89 -32.54
CA LEU A 306 -14.37 -9.06 -32.98
C LEU A 306 -13.54 -10.36 -32.89
N ARG A 307 -12.20 -10.28 -32.97
CA ARG A 307 -11.30 -11.45 -32.95
C ARG A 307 -11.72 -12.50 -34.00
N ASP A 308 -12.21 -13.66 -33.57
CA ASP A 308 -12.66 -14.77 -34.42
C ASP A 308 -14.14 -14.68 -34.79
N ARG A 309 -14.88 -13.70 -34.27
CA ARG A 309 -16.30 -13.49 -34.58
C ARG A 309 -16.43 -12.66 -35.85
N GLN A 310 -17.38 -13.01 -36.72
CA GLN A 310 -17.74 -12.16 -37.85
C GLN A 310 -18.93 -11.28 -37.49
N SER A 311 -18.94 -10.05 -38.00
CA SER A 311 -20.08 -9.14 -37.87
C SER A 311 -20.19 -8.31 -39.14
N ALA A 312 -21.13 -8.70 -40.00
CA ALA A 312 -21.48 -7.95 -41.19
C ALA A 312 -21.92 -6.52 -40.84
N HIS A 313 -22.62 -6.35 -39.70
CA HIS A 313 -23.08 -5.05 -39.22
C HIS A 313 -21.94 -4.10 -38.85
N LEU A 314 -20.82 -4.57 -38.29
CA LEU A 314 -19.73 -3.67 -37.92
C LEU A 314 -18.69 -3.47 -39.04
N THR A 315 -18.52 -4.48 -39.90
CA THR A 315 -17.44 -4.49 -40.89
C THR A 315 -17.89 -4.15 -42.31
N GLY A 316 -19.20 -4.16 -42.58
CA GLY A 316 -19.75 -3.95 -43.92
C GLY A 316 -19.42 -5.07 -44.91
N ARG A 317 -18.99 -6.24 -44.42
CA ARG A 317 -18.59 -7.38 -45.26
C ARG A 317 -19.45 -8.62 -44.98
N ALA A 318 -19.76 -9.37 -46.02
CA ALA A 318 -20.37 -10.69 -45.91
C ALA A 318 -19.36 -11.73 -45.40
N ASP A 319 -19.84 -12.94 -45.12
CA ASP A 319 -19.03 -14.03 -44.55
C ASP A 319 -17.85 -14.44 -45.47
N ASP A 320 -18.03 -14.25 -46.78
CA ASP A 320 -17.02 -14.46 -47.83
C ASP A 320 -16.02 -13.27 -47.97
N ARG A 321 -16.14 -12.27 -47.09
CA ARG A 321 -15.37 -11.01 -47.06
C ARG A 321 -15.64 -10.06 -48.24
N SER A 322 -16.62 -10.36 -49.08
CA SER A 322 -17.08 -9.41 -50.10
C SER A 322 -17.81 -8.22 -49.45
N PRO A 323 -17.81 -7.03 -50.08
CA PRO A 323 -18.61 -5.91 -49.61
C PRO A 323 -20.10 -6.26 -49.64
N LEU A 324 -20.85 -5.89 -48.59
CA LEU A 324 -22.31 -6.06 -48.57
C LEU A 324 -22.96 -5.26 -49.71
N GLN A 325 -23.70 -5.94 -50.57
CA GLN A 325 -24.29 -5.34 -51.77
C GLN A 325 -25.68 -4.73 -51.52
N GLU A 326 -26.40 -5.17 -50.47
CA GLU A 326 -27.80 -4.79 -50.26
C GLU A 326 -28.02 -3.93 -49.01
N GLY A 327 -28.72 -2.81 -49.19
CA GLY A 327 -29.39 -2.06 -48.13
C GLY A 327 -28.49 -1.36 -47.11
N HIS A 328 -27.19 -1.22 -47.37
CA HIS A 328 -26.20 -0.58 -46.46
C HIS A 328 -26.40 -0.97 -44.99
N ARG A 329 -26.69 -2.27 -44.74
CA ARG A 329 -27.07 -2.81 -43.42
C ARG A 329 -25.88 -2.99 -42.47
N HIS A 330 -25.00 -2.00 -42.46
CA HIS A 330 -23.83 -1.90 -41.59
C HIS A 330 -23.83 -0.57 -40.82
N ALA A 331 -23.01 -0.51 -39.79
CA ALA A 331 -22.91 0.61 -38.88
C ALA A 331 -22.41 1.84 -39.64
N HIS A 332 -23.16 2.93 -39.50
CA HIS A 332 -22.75 4.24 -39.97
C HIS A 332 -22.03 4.95 -38.83
N TYR A 333 -20.79 5.36 -39.08
CA TYR A 333 -20.02 6.16 -38.14
C TYR A 333 -20.27 7.63 -38.48
N LEU A 334 -21.02 8.30 -37.61
CA LEU A 334 -21.47 9.67 -37.84
C LEU A 334 -20.86 10.60 -36.77
N PRO A 335 -20.16 11.68 -37.17
CA PRO A 335 -19.72 12.68 -36.22
C PRO A 335 -20.92 13.54 -35.83
N LEU A 336 -21.18 13.65 -34.53
CA LEU A 336 -22.34 14.36 -34.00
C LEU A 336 -21.89 15.40 -32.95
N SER A 337 -22.41 16.62 -33.07
CA SER A 337 -22.36 17.64 -32.03
C SER A 337 -23.77 17.83 -31.48
N LEU A 338 -23.96 17.60 -30.18
CA LEU A 338 -25.26 17.73 -29.50
C LEU A 338 -25.46 19.11 -28.84
N GLY A 339 -24.55 20.07 -29.06
CA GLY A 339 -24.65 21.43 -28.53
C GLY A 339 -25.01 22.47 -29.59
N ASP A 340 -25.76 23.50 -29.19
CA ASP A 340 -26.28 24.61 -30.04
C ASP A 340 -25.23 25.54 -30.67
N ARG A 341 -23.93 25.30 -30.43
CA ARG A 341 -22.88 26.17 -30.95
C ARG A 341 -22.52 25.76 -32.38
N ARG A 342 -23.21 26.34 -33.37
CA ARG A 342 -22.65 26.50 -34.73
C ARG A 342 -21.32 27.25 -34.60
N ARG A 343 -20.22 26.54 -34.73
CA ARG A 343 -18.94 27.14 -35.14
C ARG A 343 -18.64 26.57 -36.51
N ASP A 344 -19.15 27.27 -37.51
CA ASP A 344 -18.70 27.10 -38.88
C ASP A 344 -17.18 27.30 -38.88
N ALA A 345 -16.45 26.24 -39.21
CA ALA A 345 -15.01 26.26 -39.33
C ALA A 345 -14.65 26.42 -40.81
N THR A 346 -13.96 27.51 -41.13
CA THR A 346 -12.87 27.46 -42.12
C THR A 346 -11.68 26.71 -41.53
#